data_AF-A0A183ITN0-F1
#
_entry.id   AF-A0A183ITN0-F1
#
_cell.length_a   1.000
_cell.length_b   1.000
_cell.length_c   1.000
_cell.angle_alpha   90.00
_cell.angle_beta   90.00
_cell.angle_gamma   90.00
#
_symmetry.space_group_name_H-M   'P 1'
#
loop_
_entity.id
_entity.type
_entity.pdbx_description
1 polymer ?
#
loop_
_entity_poly.entity_id
_entity_poly.type
_entity_poly.pdbx_seq_one_letter_code
_entity_poly.pdbx_strand_id
1 'polypeptide(L)' 'MVTCSAFRLPVRNFSTWERYYLEMSSCELYTDDQLVESILKELAMAPIASVENMEGGTQIKLLITFANNSSAVAKPMR' A
#
# COMPACT_ATOMS: atom_id res chain seq x y z
N MET A 1 -12.16 -22.57 -16.61
CA MET A 1 -12.13 -21.86 -15.32
C MET A 1 -10.69 -21.57 -14.98
N VAL A 2 -10.29 -20.31 -14.86
CA VAL A 2 -8.98 -19.97 -14.28
C VAL A 2 -9.12 -20.19 -12.78
N THR A 3 -8.46 -21.22 -12.25
CA THR A 3 -8.40 -21.44 -10.80
C THR A 3 -7.42 -20.41 -10.23
N CYS A 4 -7.94 -19.40 -9.56
CA CYS A 4 -7.14 -18.45 -8.80
C CYS A 4 -6.72 -19.13 -7.49
N SER A 5 -5.56 -19.80 -7.48
CA SER A 5 -4.98 -20.32 -6.24
C SER A 5 -4.03 -19.27 -5.67
N ALA A 6 -4.39 -18.68 -4.54
CA ALA A 6 -3.48 -17.83 -3.77
C ALA A 6 -2.32 -18.70 -3.27
N PHE A 7 -1.11 -18.45 -3.77
CA PHE A 7 0.09 -19.09 -3.25
C PHE A 7 0.48 -18.40 -1.94
N ARG A 8 0.11 -19.01 -0.81
CA ARG A 8 0.35 -18.46 0.53
C ARG A 8 1.67 -19.01 1.08
N LEU A 9 2.71 -18.18 1.10
CA LEU A 9 3.95 -18.50 1.81
C LEU A 9 3.69 -18.48 3.33
N PRO A 10 4.32 -19.36 4.13
CA PRO A 10 4.20 -19.32 5.58
C PRO A 10 4.80 -18.01 6.10
N VAL A 11 3.92 -17.12 6.57
CA VAL A 11 4.27 -15.77 7.01
C VAL A 11 4.87 -15.83 8.42
N ARG A 12 6.17 -15.58 8.54
CA ARG A 12 6.80 -15.20 9.81
C ARG A 12 7.61 -13.92 9.58
N ASN A 13 7.31 -12.88 10.35
CA ASN A 13 8.03 -11.60 10.42
C ASN A 13 7.88 -10.61 9.23
N PHE A 14 6.77 -10.63 8.48
CA PHE A 14 6.49 -9.57 7.49
C PHE A 14 5.75 -8.38 8.12
N SER A 15 6.16 -7.17 7.73
CA SER A 15 5.42 -5.93 7.96
C SER A 15 4.03 -5.96 7.32
N THR A 16 3.16 -5.03 7.71
CA THR A 16 1.80 -4.90 7.17
C THR A 16 1.83 -4.69 5.65
N TRP A 17 2.71 -3.82 5.16
CA TRP A 17 2.88 -3.55 3.73
C TRP A 17 3.41 -4.76 2.95
N GLU A 18 4.39 -5.48 3.49
CA GLU A 18 4.91 -6.70 2.83
C GLU A 18 3.84 -7.77 2.71
N ARG A 19 3.02 -7.97 3.77
CA ARG A 19 1.88 -8.88 3.70
C ARG A 19 0.89 -8.47 2.63
N TYR A 20 0.56 -7.18 2.53
CA TYR A 20 -0.36 -6.67 1.52
C TYR A 20 0.12 -6.98 0.10
N TYR A 21 1.39 -6.72 -0.21
CA TYR A 21 1.94 -7.03 -1.53
C TYR A 21 2.01 -8.54 -1.81
N LEU A 22 2.25 -9.38 -0.80
CA LEU A 22 2.28 -10.84 -0.96
C LEU A 22 0.89 -11.46 -1.17
N GLU A 23 -0.16 -10.83 -0.63
CA GLU A 23 -1.55 -11.30 -0.77
C GLU A 23 -2.22 -10.83 -2.06
N MET A 24 -1.61 -9.90 -2.80
CA MET A 24 -2.10 -9.50 -4.13
C MET A 24 -2.11 -10.68 -5.09
N SER A 25 -3.21 -10.85 -5.80
CA SER A 25 -3.34 -11.85 -6.85
C SER A 25 -3.75 -11.21 -8.18
N SER A 26 -3.79 -12.00 -9.25
CA SER A 26 -4.32 -11.56 -10.53
C SER A 26 -5.83 -11.31 -10.53
N CYS A 27 -6.55 -11.84 -9.54
CA CYS A 27 -8.00 -11.75 -9.45
C CYS A 27 -8.46 -10.60 -8.55
N GLU A 28 -7.68 -10.30 -7.51
CA GLU A 28 -8.03 -9.30 -6.50
C GLU A 28 -6.78 -8.69 -5.88
N LEU A 29 -6.89 -7.41 -5.50
CA LEU A 29 -5.79 -6.65 -4.89
C LEU A 29 -5.61 -6.97 -3.40
N TYR A 30 -6.69 -7.38 -2.72
CA TYR A 30 -6.67 -7.79 -1.33
C TYR A 30 -7.86 -8.71 -1.04
N THR A 31 -7.71 -9.55 -0.02
CA THR A 31 -8.76 -10.44 0.50
C THR A 31 -9.03 -10.25 2.00
N ASP A 32 -8.07 -9.67 2.72
CA ASP A 32 -8.13 -9.45 4.16
C ASP A 32 -8.44 -7.97 4.47
N ASP A 33 -9.70 -7.72 4.82
CA ASP A 33 -10.17 -6.38 5.19
C ASP A 33 -9.44 -5.82 6.43
N GLN A 34 -9.03 -6.68 7.37
CA GLN A 34 -8.32 -6.24 8.58
C GLN A 34 -6.89 -5.80 8.26
N LEU A 35 -6.26 -6.47 7.29
CA LEU A 35 -4.95 -6.07 6.77
C LEU A 35 -5.03 -4.69 6.11
N VAL A 36 -6.05 -4.47 5.28
CA VAL A 36 -6.31 -3.17 4.64
C VAL A 36 -6.58 -2.08 5.67
N GLU A 37 -7.41 -2.35 6.68
CA GLU A 37 -7.68 -1.38 7.75
C GLU A 37 -6.41 -1.00 8.52
N SER A 38 -5.50 -1.96 8.71
CA SER A 38 -4.20 -1.70 9.34
C SER A 38 -3.33 -0.77 8.49
N ILE A 39 -3.30 -0.97 7.16
CA ILE A 39 -2.60 -0.08 6.22
C ILE A 39 -3.21 1.32 6.23
N LEU A 40 -4.53 1.44 6.24
CA LEU A 40 -5.20 2.74 6.28
C LEU A 40 -4.86 3.52 7.56
N LYS A 41 -4.78 2.82 8.71
CA LYS A 41 -4.29 3.41 9.97
C LYS A 41 -2.84 3.85 9.87
N GLU A 42 -1.98 3.02 9.29
CA GLU A 42 -0.57 3.38 9.06
C GLU A 42 -0.46 4.61 8.14
N LEU A 43 -1.18 4.68 7.03
CA LEU A 43 -1.18 5.83 6.13
C LEU A 43 -1.64 7.13 6.81
N ALA A 44 -2.58 7.03 7.76
CA ALA A 44 -3.08 8.19 8.49
C ALA A 44 -2.13 8.67 9.59
N MET A 45 -1.30 7.79 10.16
CA MET A 45 -0.52 8.07 11.36
C MET A 45 1.00 8.07 11.16
N ALA A 46 1.49 7.46 10.08
CA ALA A 46 2.92 7.28 9.87
C ALA A 46 3.63 8.64 9.71
N PRO A 47 4.79 8.84 10.38
CA PRO A 47 5.58 10.06 10.20
C PRO A 47 6.07 10.19 8.77
N ILE A 48 5.90 11.38 8.19
CA ILE A 48 6.39 11.73 6.86
C ILE A 48 7.90 11.96 6.93
N ALA A 49 8.66 11.26 6.08
CA ALA A 49 10.11 11.43 5.94
C ALA A 49 10.47 12.40 4.81
N SER A 50 9.80 12.28 3.65
CA SER A 50 9.97 13.21 2.52
C SER A 50 8.69 13.40 1.72
N VAL A 51 8.61 14.50 0.99
CA VAL A 51 7.50 14.82 0.08
C VAL A 51 8.08 15.37 -1.22
N GLU A 52 7.66 14.80 -2.33
CA GLU A 52 8.11 15.18 -3.67
C GLU A 52 6.91 15.39 -4.60
N ASN A 53 7.08 16.23 -5.62
CA ASN A 53 6.08 16.34 -6.68
C ASN A 53 6.17 15.09 -7.55
N MET A 54 5.06 14.35 -7.65
CA MET A 54 5.05 13.16 -8.49
C MET A 54 4.80 13.57 -9.94
N GLU A 55 5.77 13.30 -10.82
CA GLU A 55 5.62 13.57 -12.25
C GLU A 55 4.56 12.66 -12.89
N GLY A 56 3.95 13.16 -13.98
CA GLY A 56 3.00 12.42 -14.81
C GLY A 56 1.52 12.75 -14.56
N GLY A 57 0.74 12.84 -15.64
CA GLY A 57 -0.65 13.32 -15.61
C GLY A 57 -0.74 14.85 -15.70
N THR A 58 -1.94 15.40 -15.49
CA THR A 58 -2.21 16.84 -15.62
C THR A 58 -2.58 17.53 -14.30
N GLN A 59 -2.76 16.75 -13.23
CA GLN A 59 -3.18 17.24 -11.91
C GLN A 59 -2.00 17.22 -10.93
N ILE A 60 -2.03 18.10 -9.92
CA ILE A 60 -1.07 18.11 -8.83
C ILE A 60 -1.26 16.85 -7.97
N LYS A 61 -0.17 16.12 -7.74
CA LYS A 61 -0.10 14.95 -6.86
C LYS A 61 1.27 14.91 -6.21
N LEU A 62 1.31 14.49 -4.95
CA LEU A 62 2.53 14.42 -4.14
C LEU A 62 2.88 12.95 -3.90
N LEU A 63 4.16 12.61 -4.04
CA LEU A 63 4.71 11.35 -3.54
C LEU A 63 5.20 11.60 -2.11
N ILE A 64 4.58 10.93 -1.15
CA ILE A 64 4.98 10.95 0.26
C ILE A 64 5.77 9.68 0.54
N THR A 65 6.95 9.82 1.14
CA THR A 65 7.71 8.70 1.70
C THR A 65 7.67 8.80 3.22
N PHE A 66 7.33 7.70 3.88
CA PHE A 66 7.20 7.61 5.33
C PHE A 66 8.48 7.09 5.99
N ALA A 67 8.60 7.27 7.31
CA ALA A 67 9.77 6.84 8.07
C ALA A 67 10.02 5.31 8.06
N ASN A 68 9.00 4.51 7.73
CA ASN A 68 9.11 3.06 7.55
C ASN A 68 9.48 2.67 6.10
N ASN A 69 9.93 3.61 5.28
CA ASN A 69 10.24 3.45 3.85
C ASN A 69 9.06 3.04 2.95
N SER A 70 7.83 3.06 3.46
CA SER A 70 6.64 2.97 2.60
C SER A 70 6.39 4.29 1.88
N SER A 71 5.67 4.25 0.76
CA SER A 71 5.33 5.45 0.00
C SER A 71 3.85 5.47 -0.38
N ALA A 72 3.27 6.67 -0.43
CA ALA A 72 1.89 6.89 -0.85
C ALA A 72 1.76 8.10 -1.77
N VAL A 73 0.74 8.06 -2.63
CA VAL A 73 0.38 9.20 -3.48
C VAL A 73 -0.73 9.99 -2.81
N ALA A 74 -0.44 11.24 -2.46
CA ALA A 74 -1.41 12.16 -1.89
C ALA A 74 -1.98 13.10 -2.95
N LYS A 75 -3.31 13.25 -2.91
CA LYS A 75 -4.05 14.23 -3.72
C LYS A 75 -4.60 15.29 -2.76
N PRO A 76 -4.19 16.56 -2.87
CA PRO A 76 -4.68 17.60 -1.98
C PRO A 76 -6.17 17.86 -2.23
N MET A 77 -6.89 18.25 -1.17
CA MET A 77 -8.24 18.79 -1.30
C MET A 77 -8.18 20.09 -2.12
N ARG A 78 -9.18 20.32 -2.99
CA ARG A 78 -9.30 21.54 -3.78
C ARG A 78 -10.14 22.59 -3.07
#